data_AF-W5SKR3-F1
#
_entry.id   AF-W5SKR3-F1
#
_cell.length_a   1.000
_cell.length_b   1.000
_cell.length_c   1.000
_cell.angle_alpha   90.00
_cell.angle_beta   90.00
_cell.angle_gamma   90.00
#
_symmetry.space_group_name_H-M   'P 1'
#
loop_
_entity.id
_entity.type
_entity.pdbx_description
1 polymer ?
#
loop_
_entity_poly.entity_id
_entity_poly.type
_entity_poly.pdbx_seq_one_letter_code
_entity_poly.pdbx_strand_id
1 'polypeptide(L)'
;MNIYDLPLFKKMQREYKREFGIDIASFMKPKSVVVDLKSFEKKFLNKKQREVLSGIEKNNQSKFILSGGIASGKTFLACYLFLKTLLKNRHLYGDDTNNFILGNSQKSLEINVIEQFEKLANMLKIPFVLKYQIYHILKSIL
;
A
#
# COMPACT_ATOMS: atom_id res chain seq x y z
N MET A 1 -8.44 -18.72 9.84
CA MET A 1 -9.88 -19.09 9.78
C MET A 1 -10.66 -17.81 9.53
N ASN A 2 -11.38 -17.71 8.42
CA ASN A 2 -12.12 -16.48 8.07
C ASN A 2 -13.43 -16.42 8.85
N ILE A 3 -13.70 -15.33 9.55
CA ILE A 3 -14.94 -15.14 10.33
C ILE A 3 -16.20 -15.24 9.44
N TYR A 4 -16.07 -14.93 8.15
CA TYR A 4 -17.16 -15.00 7.16
C TYR A 4 -17.54 -16.43 6.77
N ASP A 5 -16.66 -17.39 7.04
CA ASP A 5 -16.90 -18.81 6.75
C ASP A 5 -17.54 -19.56 7.92
N LEU A 6 -17.66 -18.91 9.09
CA LEU A 6 -18.28 -19.51 10.26
C LEU A 6 -19.77 -19.80 10.01
N PRO A 7 -20.27 -20.99 10.39
CA PRO A 7 -21.69 -21.35 10.25
C PRO A 7 -22.63 -20.35 10.92
N LEU A 8 -22.24 -19.84 12.10
CA LEU A 8 -22.99 -18.84 12.84
C LEU A 8 -23.12 -17.53 12.04
N PHE A 9 -22.02 -17.07 11.45
CA PHE A 9 -21.99 -15.86 10.63
C PHE A 9 -22.92 -15.98 9.41
N LYS A 10 -22.85 -17.11 8.70
CA LYS A 10 -23.72 -17.40 7.54
C LYS A 10 -25.20 -17.48 7.93
N LYS A 11 -25.51 -18.02 9.12
CA LYS A 11 -26.89 -18.07 9.64
C LYS A 11 -27.42 -16.66 9.91
N MET A 12 -26.69 -15.86 10.67
CA MET A 12 -27.08 -14.48 11.01
C MET A 12 -27.23 -13.60 9.77
N GLN A 13 -26.33 -13.75 8.79
CA GLN A 13 -26.42 -13.04 7.52
C GLN A 13 -27.72 -13.35 6.76
N ARG A 14 -28.15 -14.61 6.72
CA ARG A 14 -29.40 -15.02 6.06
C ARG A 14 -30.62 -14.46 6.78
N GLU A 15 -30.61 -14.50 8.11
CA GLU A 15 -31.69 -13.95 8.94
C GLU A 15 -31.83 -12.44 8.71
N TYR A 16 -30.73 -11.69 8.76
CA TYR A 16 -30.73 -10.26 8.50
C TYR A 16 -31.23 -9.91 7.09
N LYS A 17 -30.77 -10.65 6.06
CA LYS A 17 -31.25 -10.47 4.68
C LYS A 17 -32.74 -10.74 4.54
N ARG A 18 -33.28 -11.72 5.28
CA ARG A 18 -34.71 -12.05 5.27
C ARG A 18 -35.55 -10.95 5.92
N GLU A 19 -35.06 -10.39 7.02
CA GLU A 19 -35.77 -9.37 7.81
C GLU A 19 -35.74 -7.99 7.16
N PHE A 20 -34.58 -7.58 6.65
CA PHE A 20 -34.37 -6.20 6.16
C PHE A 20 -34.24 -6.10 4.64
N GLY A 21 -34.20 -7.23 3.92
CA GLY A 21 -33.95 -7.23 2.46
C GLY A 21 -32.52 -6.84 2.06
N ILE A 22 -31.63 -6.63 3.04
CA ILE A 22 -30.27 -6.13 2.84
C ILE A 22 -29.28 -7.29 2.95
N ASP A 23 -28.47 -7.50 1.91
CA ASP A 23 -27.39 -8.48 1.93
C ASP A 23 -26.12 -7.87 2.52
N ILE A 24 -25.83 -8.12 3.80
CA ILE A 24 -24.63 -7.59 4.47
C ILE A 24 -23.34 -8.00 3.74
N ALA A 25 -23.27 -9.17 3.08
CA ALA A 25 -22.05 -9.56 2.34
C ALA A 25 -21.70 -8.56 1.22
N SER A 26 -22.69 -7.85 0.67
CA SER A 26 -22.44 -6.83 -0.36
C SER A 26 -21.59 -5.66 0.16
N PHE A 27 -21.63 -5.37 1.45
CA PHE A 27 -20.81 -4.35 2.11
C PHE A 27 -19.45 -4.88 2.56
N MET A 28 -19.29 -6.20 2.62
CA MET A 28 -18.11 -6.88 3.13
C MET A 28 -17.13 -7.29 2.05
N LYS A 29 -17.57 -7.35 0.78
CA LYS A 29 -16.63 -7.43 -0.34
C LYS A 29 -15.69 -6.24 -0.21
N PRO A 30 -14.35 -6.44 -0.22
CA PRO A 30 -13.43 -5.33 -0.33
C PRO A 30 -13.89 -4.53 -1.53
N LYS A 31 -14.37 -3.29 -1.30
CA LYS A 31 -14.62 -2.38 -2.41
C LYS A 31 -13.33 -2.37 -3.19
N SER A 32 -13.34 -2.85 -4.43
CA SER A 32 -12.13 -2.85 -5.23
C SER A 32 -11.69 -1.40 -5.29
N VAL A 33 -10.62 -1.05 -4.57
CA VAL A 33 -10.10 0.31 -4.63
C VAL A 33 -9.54 0.44 -6.04
N VAL A 34 -10.34 1.03 -6.92
CA VAL A 34 -9.92 1.39 -8.26
C VAL A 34 -9.16 2.70 -8.10
N VAL A 35 -7.85 2.58 -7.91
CA VAL A 35 -6.95 3.72 -7.78
C VAL A 35 -6.69 4.27 -9.18
N ASP A 36 -7.13 5.50 -9.46
CA ASP A 36 -6.81 6.20 -10.71
C ASP A 36 -5.39 6.77 -10.65
N LEU A 37 -4.42 5.91 -10.95
CA LEU A 37 -3.00 6.27 -10.98
C LEU A 37 -2.70 7.33 -12.03
N LYS A 38 -3.38 7.32 -13.19
CA LYS A 38 -3.11 8.28 -14.28
C LYS A 38 -3.47 9.70 -13.87
N SER A 39 -4.66 9.88 -13.28
CA SER A 39 -5.07 11.19 -12.76
C SER A 39 -4.19 11.65 -11.61
N PHE A 40 -3.78 10.74 -10.73
CA PHE A 40 -2.84 11.04 -9.65
C PHE A 40 -1.49 11.54 -10.21
N GLU A 41 -0.89 10.81 -11.14
CA GLU A 41 0.42 11.16 -11.74
C GLU A 41 0.36 12.52 -12.42
N LYS A 42 -0.71 12.80 -13.19
CA LYS A 42 -0.90 14.07 -13.87
C LYS A 42 -1.03 15.24 -12.88
N LYS A 43 -1.68 15.03 -11.74
CA LYS A 43 -1.96 16.07 -10.75
C LYS A 43 -0.77 16.35 -9.82
N PHE A 44 -0.07 15.30 -9.37
CA PHE A 44 0.89 15.41 -8.26
C PHE A 44 2.34 15.26 -8.68
N LEU A 45 2.64 14.70 -9.85
CA LEU A 45 4.03 14.54 -10.29
C LEU A 45 4.50 15.68 -11.18
N ASN A 46 5.69 16.19 -10.86
CA ASN A 46 6.34 17.16 -11.72
C ASN A 46 6.79 16.52 -13.05
N LYS A 47 7.17 17.37 -14.03
CA LYS A 47 7.56 16.93 -15.37
C LYS A 47 8.69 15.89 -15.32
N LYS A 48 9.75 16.16 -14.55
CA LYS A 48 10.91 15.27 -14.42
C LYS A 48 10.55 13.91 -13.81
N GLN A 49 9.71 13.89 -12.78
CA GLN A 49 9.22 12.65 -12.17
C GLN A 49 8.41 11.81 -13.16
N ARG A 50 7.56 12.45 -13.98
CA ARG A 50 6.79 11.76 -15.03
C ARG A 50 7.69 11.19 -16.13
N GLU A 51 8.74 11.91 -16.52
CA GLU A 51 9.75 11.42 -17.46
C GLU A 51 10.47 10.18 -16.91
N VAL A 52 10.88 10.21 -15.64
CA VAL A 52 11.49 9.04 -14.96
C VAL A 52 10.53 7.85 -14.96
N LEU A 53 9.25 8.05 -14.60
CA LEU A 53 8.24 6.98 -14.63
C LEU A 53 8.07 6.40 -16.02
N SER A 54 7.93 7.25 -17.04
CA SER A 54 7.78 6.80 -18.43
C SER A 54 9.02 6.01 -18.88
N GLY A 55 10.22 6.40 -18.46
CA GLY A 55 11.44 5.68 -18.75
C GLY A 55 11.50 4.30 -18.12
N ILE A 56 11.05 4.17 -16.86
CA ILE A 56 10.97 2.87 -16.16
C ILE A 56 9.98 1.95 -16.87
N GLU A 57 8.78 2.44 -17.19
CA GLU A 57 7.72 1.63 -17.80
C GLU A 57 8.06 1.21 -19.23
N LYS A 58 8.58 2.12 -20.07
CA LYS A 58 8.94 1.81 -21.47
C LYS A 58 10.02 0.75 -21.59
N ASN A 59 10.96 0.74 -20.65
CA ASN A 59 12.12 -0.14 -20.69
C ASN A 59 11.98 -1.38 -19.79
N ASN A 60 10.80 -1.59 -19.18
CA ASN A 60 10.50 -2.68 -18.24
C ASN A 60 11.60 -2.88 -17.17
N GLN A 61 12.11 -1.77 -16.62
CA GLN A 61 13.26 -1.78 -15.73
C GLN A 61 12.88 -2.34 -14.36
N SER A 62 13.52 -3.44 -13.95
CA SER A 62 13.33 -4.04 -12.63
C SER A 62 14.18 -3.41 -11.52
N LYS A 63 15.23 -2.66 -11.90
CA LYS A 63 16.16 -2.00 -10.99
C LYS A 63 16.44 -0.58 -11.48
N PHE A 64 16.44 0.38 -10.56
CA PHE A 64 16.74 1.77 -10.87
C PHE A 64 17.35 2.48 -9.68
N ILE A 65 18.15 3.51 -9.96
CA ILE A 65 18.79 4.35 -8.95
C ILE A 65 18.27 5.77 -9.14
N LEU A 66 17.68 6.35 -8.10
CA LEU A 66 17.27 7.75 -8.08
C LEU A 66 18.41 8.59 -7.49
N SER A 67 19.17 9.24 -8.37
CA SER A 67 20.26 10.15 -8.00
C SER A 67 19.85 11.61 -8.22
N GLY A 68 20.22 12.50 -7.29
CA GLY A 68 19.95 13.93 -7.41
C GLY A 68 20.04 14.67 -6.07
N GLY A 69 19.99 16.00 -6.12
CA GLY A 69 20.14 16.86 -4.94
C GLY A 69 19.16 16.59 -3.80
N ILE A 70 19.47 17.09 -2.60
CA ILE A 70 18.59 17.01 -1.43
C ILE A 70 17.23 17.65 -1.75
N ALA A 71 16.16 17.18 -1.12
CA ALA A 71 14.79 17.67 -1.31
C ALA A 71 14.21 17.61 -2.75
N SER A 72 14.86 16.92 -3.69
CA SER A 72 14.37 16.77 -5.07
C SER A 72 13.20 15.79 -5.24
N GLY A 73 12.59 15.31 -4.14
CA GLY A 73 11.44 14.41 -4.17
C GLY A 73 11.75 12.95 -4.51
N LYS A 74 13.00 12.51 -4.33
CA LYS A 74 13.43 11.12 -4.59
C LYS A 74 12.67 10.11 -3.73
N THR A 75 12.61 10.34 -2.42
CA THR A 75 11.91 9.46 -1.47
C THR A 75 10.43 9.37 -1.79
N PHE A 76 9.79 10.50 -2.11
CA PHE A 76 8.41 10.53 -2.57
C PHE A 76 8.20 9.64 -3.81
N LEU A 77 9.03 9.80 -4.84
CA LEU A 77 8.91 9.03 -6.07
C LEU A 77 9.17 7.53 -5.85
N ALA A 78 10.15 7.17 -5.03
CA ALA A 78 10.45 5.78 -4.69
C ALA A 78 9.27 5.12 -3.94
N CYS A 79 8.72 5.78 -2.93
CA CYS A 79 7.56 5.28 -2.19
C CYS A 79 6.33 5.15 -3.10
N TYR A 80 6.11 6.12 -3.99
CA TYR A 80 5.03 6.07 -4.96
C TYR A 80 5.18 4.89 -5.92
N LEU A 81 6.37 4.68 -6.48
CA LEU A 81 6.68 3.56 -7.37
C LEU A 81 6.45 2.20 -6.69
N PHE A 82 6.84 2.09 -5.43
CA PHE A 82 6.61 0.90 -4.63
C PHE A 82 5.11 0.61 -4.49
N LEU A 83 4.31 1.58 -4.02
CA LEU A 83 2.86 1.43 -3.91
C LEU A 83 2.20 1.13 -5.26
N LYS A 84 2.60 1.84 -6.32
CA LYS A 84 2.11 1.63 -7.69
C LYS A 84 2.35 0.19 -8.15
N THR A 85 3.52 -0.36 -7.86
CA THR A 85 3.88 -1.74 -8.18
C THR A 85 3.01 -2.73 -7.43
N LEU A 86 2.82 -2.53 -6.12
CA LEU A 86 1.93 -3.38 -5.31
C LEU A 86 0.49 -3.37 -5.84
N LEU A 87 -0.03 -2.19 -6.18
CA LEU A 87 -1.40 -2.04 -6.66
C LEU A 87 -1.61 -2.68 -8.04
N LYS A 88 -0.68 -2.47 -8.99
CA LYS A 88 -0.75 -3.06 -10.33
C LYS A 88 -0.65 -4.59 -10.27
N ASN A 89 0.22 -5.10 -9.40
CA ASN A 89 0.49 -6.53 -9.28
C ASN A 89 -0.31 -7.20 -8.16
N ARG A 90 -1.35 -6.55 -7.60
CA ARG A 90 -2.14 -7.07 -6.46
C ARG A 90 -2.68 -8.49 -6.66
N HIS A 91 -2.90 -8.89 -7.91
CA HIS A 91 -3.37 -10.22 -8.29
C HIS A 91 -2.30 -11.32 -8.17
N LEU A 92 -1.03 -10.94 -8.09
CA LEU A 92 0.12 -11.84 -7.89
C LEU A 92 0.47 -12.00 -6.40
N TYR A 93 -0.06 -11.13 -5.54
CA TYR A 93 0.17 -11.19 -4.10
C TYR A 93 -0.94 -12.02 -3.43
N GLY A 94 -0.55 -13.06 -2.71
CA GLY A 94 -1.43 -13.77 -1.78
C GLY A 94 -1.50 -13.06 -0.43
N ASP A 95 -2.40 -13.53 0.43
CA ASP A 95 -2.42 -13.15 1.85
C ASP A 95 -1.02 -13.39 2.46
N ASP A 96 -0.55 -12.45 3.28
CA ASP A 96 0.76 -12.47 3.95
C ASP A 96 2.01 -12.42 3.05
N THR A 97 1.91 -11.88 1.82
CA THR A 97 3.12 -11.65 1.01
C THR A 97 3.96 -10.50 1.58
N ASN A 98 5.20 -10.81 1.95
CA ASN A 98 6.12 -9.85 2.54
C ASN A 98 6.91 -9.06 1.49
N ASN A 99 7.12 -7.77 1.75
CA ASN A 99 8.02 -6.92 0.99
C ASN A 99 9.06 -6.32 1.94
N PHE A 100 10.32 -6.25 1.50
CA PHE A 100 11.40 -5.70 2.31
C PHE A 100 11.74 -4.28 1.91
N ILE A 101 11.99 -3.45 2.91
CA ILE A 101 12.47 -2.08 2.75
C ILE A 101 13.70 -1.93 3.63
N LEU A 102 14.79 -1.52 3.00
CA LEU A 102 16.09 -1.35 3.66
C LEU A 102 16.47 0.13 3.63
N GLY A 103 17.13 0.58 4.69
CA GLY A 103 17.59 1.95 4.84
C GLY A 103 18.63 2.05 5.94
N ASN A 104 19.19 3.25 6.12
CA ASN A 104 20.36 3.45 6.97
C ASN A 104 20.11 3.17 8.47
N SER A 105 18.88 3.39 8.95
CA SER A 105 18.49 3.08 10.32
C SER A 105 16.97 2.92 10.39
N GLN A 106 16.49 2.21 11.42
CA GLN A 106 15.05 2.07 11.67
C GLN A 106 14.36 3.43 11.80
N LYS A 107 14.91 4.33 12.61
CA LYS A 107 14.36 5.69 12.80
C LYS A 107 14.30 6.49 11.50
N SER A 108 15.30 6.32 10.62
CA SER A 108 15.30 6.97 9.31
C SER A 108 14.22 6.40 8.39
N LEU A 109 13.97 5.09 8.44
CA LEU A 109 12.89 4.45 7.69
C LEU A 109 11.51 4.88 8.21
N GLU A 110 11.31 4.92 9.51
CA GLU A 110 10.06 5.38 10.12
C GLU A 110 9.71 6.80 9.67
N ILE A 111 10.65 7.75 9.86
CA ILE A 111 10.41 9.17 9.53
C ILE A 111 10.33 9.38 8.01
N ASN A 112 11.28 8.87 7.24
CA ASN A 112 11.38 9.24 5.82
C ASN A 112 10.51 8.39 4.89
N VAL A 113 10.22 7.14 5.28
CA VAL A 113 9.57 6.16 4.39
C VAL A 113 8.16 5.83 4.88
N ILE A 114 7.97 5.50 6.16
CA ILE A 114 6.65 5.14 6.68
C ILE A 114 5.70 6.35 6.66
N GLU A 115 6.11 7.51 7.15
CA GLU A 115 5.29 8.74 7.05
C GLU A 115 4.97 9.08 5.58
N GLN A 116 5.93 8.83 4.67
CA GLN A 116 5.75 9.09 3.25
C GLN A 116 4.76 8.11 2.60
N PHE A 117 4.71 6.86 3.05
CA PHE A 117 3.68 5.90 2.63
C PHE A 117 2.31 6.27 3.14
N GLU A 118 2.19 6.64 4.42
CA GLU A 118 0.92 7.07 5.00
C GLU A 118 0.36 8.26 4.21
N LYS A 119 1.19 9.27 3.95
CA LYS A 119 0.82 10.42 3.13
C LYS A 119 0.35 10.02 1.73
N LEU A 120 1.11 9.16 1.04
CA LEU A 120 0.75 8.71 -0.30
C LEU A 120 -0.53 7.87 -0.32
N ALA A 121 -0.70 6.97 0.63
CA ALA A 121 -1.90 6.14 0.76
C ALA A 121 -3.13 7.03 0.98
N ASN A 122 -3.04 8.04 1.84
CA ASN A 122 -4.09 9.03 2.06
C ASN A 122 -4.41 9.80 0.75
N MET A 123 -3.39 10.26 0.02
CA MET A 123 -3.60 10.95 -1.26
C MET A 123 -4.23 10.05 -2.33
N LEU A 124 -3.93 8.75 -2.31
CA LEU A 124 -4.49 7.72 -3.19
C LEU A 124 -5.83 7.17 -2.69
N LYS A 125 -6.30 7.61 -1.50
CA LYS A 125 -7.50 7.11 -0.82
C LYS A 125 -7.48 5.60 -0.57
N ILE A 126 -6.30 5.09 -0.22
CA ILE A 126 -6.07 3.69 0.14
C ILE A 126 -6.00 3.61 1.67
N PRO A 127 -6.73 2.68 2.32
CA PRO A 127 -6.55 2.42 3.74
C PRO A 127 -5.10 2.04 4.04
N PHE A 128 -4.48 2.74 4.98
CA PHE A 128 -3.14 2.44 5.47
C PHE A 128 -3.22 2.12 6.95
N VAL A 129 -2.76 0.94 7.32
CA VAL A 129 -2.70 0.51 8.72
C VAL A 129 -1.26 0.17 9.04
N LEU A 130 -0.65 1.01 9.86
CA LEU A 130 0.67 0.74 10.39
C LEU A 130 0.54 -0.30 11.51
N LYS A 131 0.94 -1.55 11.24
CA LYS A 131 1.14 -2.54 12.29
C LYS A 131 2.51 -2.31 12.90
N TYR A 132 2.57 -1.56 13.99
CA TYR A 132 3.79 -1.51 14.81
C TYR A 132 4.03 -2.90 15.41
N GLN A 133 5.08 -3.57 14.97
CA GLN A 133 5.73 -4.57 15.80
C GLN A 133 6.75 -3.82 16.67
N ILE A 134 6.39 -3.60 17.93
CA ILE A 134 7.33 -3.15 18.96
C ILE A 134 8.39 -4.25 19.08
N TYR A 135 9.51 -4.10 18.38
CA TYR A 135 10.70 -4.89 18.63
C TYR A 135 11.55 -4.14 19.65
N HIS A 136 11.21 -4.30 20.93
CA HIS A 136 12.25 -4.41 21.95
C HIS A 136 12.97 -5.75 21.72
N ILE A 137 13.82 -5.82 20.69
CA ILE A 137 14.76 -6.94 20.57
C ILE A 137 16.06 -6.50 21.23
N LEU A 138 16.30 -7.14 22.36
CA LEU A 138 17.58 -7.37 23.05
C LEU A 138 18.22 -6.16 23.75
N LYS A 139 17.66 -5.84 24.91
CA LYS A 139 18.45 -5.39 26.07
C LYS A 139 18.70 -6.56 27.06
N SER A 140 18.85 -7.78 26.55
CA SER A 140 18.91 -9.01 27.38
C SER A 140 19.97 -10.02 26.95
N ILE A 141 21.02 -9.60 26.24
CA ILE A 141 22.27 -10.36 26.16
C ILE A 141 23.42 -9.34 26.16
N LEU A 142 23.74 -8.83 27.35
CA LEU A 142 25.06 -8.35 27.79
C LEU A 142 25.06 -8.41 29.32
#